data_AF-A0A519P6G8-F1
#
_entry.id   AF-A0A519P6G8-F1
#
_cell.length_a   1.000
_cell.length_b   1.000
_cell.length_c   1.000
_cell.angle_alpha   90.00
_cell.angle_beta   90.00
_cell.angle_gamma   90.00
#
_symmetry.space_group_name_H-M   'P 1'
#
loop_
_entity.id
_entity.type
_entity.pdbx_description
1 polymer ?
#
loop_
_entity_poly.entity_id
_entity_poly.type
_entity_poly.pdbx_seq_one_letter_code
_entity_poly.pdbx_strand_id
1 'polypeptide(L)'
;RVARPGSVRVDRLFEIETLPTVHHLVSTVTGRAAPGVGAADLLAAAFPPGSITGAPKHQAMKVIAAHEPPRGAWCGALFHIDDDRRLTASVLIRTASFWMSEGLWRFRALAGAGITADSDPEAERLEVDAKIRALREALSGA
;
A
#
# COMPACT_ATOMS: atom_id res chain seq x y z
N ARG A 1 -13.66 7.89 -10.77
CA ARG A 1 -13.14 7.54 -12.11
C ARG A 1 -13.97 6.42 -12.75
N VAL A 2 -14.12 5.27 -12.11
CA VAL A 2 -14.83 4.08 -12.66
C VAL A 2 -16.14 3.73 -11.93
N ALA A 3 -16.59 4.61 -11.03
CA ALA A 3 -17.86 4.48 -10.33
C ALA A 3 -18.95 5.28 -11.05
N ARG A 4 -20.21 4.87 -10.89
CA ARG A 4 -21.39 5.64 -11.33
C ARG A 4 -21.36 7.02 -10.67
N PRO A 5 -21.56 8.12 -11.41
CA PRO A 5 -21.68 9.45 -10.82
C PRO A 5 -22.71 9.48 -9.68
N GLY A 6 -22.39 10.18 -8.60
CA GLY A 6 -23.23 10.27 -7.40
C GLY A 6 -23.25 9.02 -6.50
N SER A 7 -22.61 7.91 -6.88
CA SER A 7 -22.58 6.70 -6.05
C SER A 7 -21.41 6.64 -5.07
N VAL A 8 -20.37 7.45 -5.26
CA VAL A 8 -19.20 7.47 -4.38
C VAL A 8 -19.55 8.17 -3.08
N ARG A 9 -19.28 7.52 -1.96
CA ARG A 9 -19.53 8.06 -0.62
C ARG A 9 -18.46 7.60 0.37
N VAL A 10 -18.33 8.35 1.45
CA VAL A 10 -17.49 7.98 2.60
C VAL A 10 -18.39 7.33 3.63
N ASP A 11 -18.27 6.01 3.83
CA ASP A 11 -19.08 5.27 4.80
C ASP A 11 -18.53 5.41 6.22
N ARG A 12 -17.19 5.45 6.36
CA ARG A 12 -16.48 5.62 7.63
C ARG A 12 -15.36 6.63 7.43
N LEU A 13 -15.28 7.64 8.29
CA LEU A 13 -14.30 8.72 8.17
C LEU A 13 -13.48 8.80 9.45
N PHE A 14 -12.17 8.67 9.32
CA PHE A 14 -11.19 8.83 10.42
C PHE A 14 -11.48 7.94 11.64
N GLU A 15 -11.81 6.67 11.40
CA GLU A 15 -11.94 5.69 12.48
C GLU A 15 -10.57 5.16 12.91
N ILE A 16 -10.40 4.91 14.21
CA ILE A 16 -9.19 4.26 14.72
C ILE A 16 -9.37 2.75 14.60
N GLU A 17 -8.46 2.11 13.87
CA GLU A 17 -8.34 0.67 13.79
C GLU A 17 -7.09 0.21 14.57
N THR A 18 -7.29 -0.64 15.57
CA THR A 18 -6.21 -1.13 16.43
C THR A 18 -5.69 -2.47 15.92
N LEU A 19 -4.41 -2.51 15.56
CA LEU A 19 -3.67 -3.72 15.22
C LEU A 19 -2.69 -4.09 16.35
N PRO A 20 -2.13 -5.32 16.37
CA PRO A 20 -1.25 -5.75 17.46
C PRO A 20 -0.03 -4.87 17.73
N THR A 21 0.45 -4.12 16.72
CA THR A 21 1.68 -3.32 16.83
C THR A 21 1.47 -1.82 16.60
N VAL A 22 0.33 -1.39 16.05
CA VAL A 22 0.07 -0.01 15.64
C VAL A 22 -1.43 0.29 15.62
N HIS A 23 -1.78 1.56 15.79
CA HIS A 23 -3.12 2.08 15.51
C HIS A 23 -3.11 2.79 14.15
N HIS A 24 -4.16 2.60 13.35
CA HIS A 24 -4.33 3.28 12.06
C HIS A 24 -5.54 4.18 12.09
N LEU A 25 -5.43 5.36 11.49
CA LEU A 25 -6.58 6.18 11.14
C LEU A 25 -7.09 5.73 9.76
N VAL A 26 -8.27 5.10 9.73
CA VAL A 26 -8.83 4.43 8.55
C VAL A 26 -10.11 5.14 8.12
N SER A 27 -10.28 5.27 6.80
CA SER A 27 -11.53 5.71 6.19
C SER A 27 -11.98 4.69 5.16
N THR A 28 -13.29 4.46 5.06
CA THR A 28 -13.90 3.56 4.08
C THR A 28 -14.67 4.37 3.05
N VAL A 29 -14.25 4.26 1.79
CA VAL A 29 -14.91 4.89 0.64
C VAL A 29 -15.50 3.80 -0.22
N THR A 30 -16.79 3.89 -0.53
CA THR A 30 -17.48 2.93 -1.40
C THR A 30 -18.10 3.64 -2.60
N GLY A 31 -18.41 2.87 -3.64
CA GLY A 31 -19.09 3.33 -4.82
C GLY A 31 -19.62 2.17 -5.64
N ARG A 32 -20.57 2.42 -6.54
CA ARG A 32 -21.09 1.41 -7.45
C ARG A 32 -20.31 1.48 -8.76
N ALA A 33 -19.74 0.38 -9.22
CA ALA A 33 -19.06 0.33 -10.52
C ALA A 33 -20.00 0.78 -11.65
N ALA A 34 -19.45 1.53 -12.61
CA ALA A 34 -20.18 1.91 -13.81
C ALA A 34 -20.53 0.66 -14.65
N PRO A 35 -21.61 0.68 -15.45
CA PRO A 35 -21.92 -0.43 -16.35
C PRO A 35 -20.72 -0.80 -17.24
N GLY A 36 -20.42 -2.08 -17.36
CA GLY A 36 -19.30 -2.59 -18.18
C GLY A 36 -17.92 -2.54 -17.52
N VAL A 37 -17.76 -1.95 -16.33
CA VAL A 37 -16.49 -1.92 -15.59
C VAL A 37 -16.23 -3.28 -14.96
N GLY A 38 -15.11 -3.91 -15.33
CA GLY A 38 -14.65 -5.18 -14.78
C GLY A 38 -13.57 -5.04 -13.72
N ALA A 39 -13.12 -6.18 -13.17
CA ALA A 39 -12.05 -6.24 -12.16
C ALA A 39 -10.75 -5.56 -12.62
N ALA A 40 -10.34 -5.76 -13.88
CA ALA A 40 -9.13 -5.14 -14.43
C ALA A 40 -9.22 -3.61 -14.46
N ASP A 41 -10.39 -3.06 -14.83
CA ASP A 41 -10.63 -1.62 -14.86
C ASP A 41 -10.61 -1.01 -13.45
N LEU A 42 -11.19 -1.71 -12.47
CA LEU A 42 -11.14 -1.33 -11.07
C LEU A 42 -9.70 -1.26 -10.55
N LEU A 43 -8.91 -2.32 -10.82
CA LEU A 43 -7.52 -2.38 -10.41
C LEU A 43 -6.70 -1.26 -11.08
N ALA A 44 -6.81 -1.10 -12.40
CA ALA A 44 -6.09 -0.06 -13.15
C ALA A 44 -6.45 1.36 -12.71
N ALA A 45 -7.71 1.61 -12.33
CA ALA A 45 -8.15 2.92 -11.87
C ALA A 45 -7.63 3.27 -10.47
N ALA A 46 -7.46 2.28 -9.60
CA ALA A 46 -7.03 2.46 -8.21
C ALA A 46 -5.50 2.37 -8.03
N PHE A 47 -4.82 1.55 -8.84
CA PHE A 47 -3.40 1.24 -8.72
C PHE A 47 -2.49 2.40 -9.20
N PRO A 48 -1.27 2.54 -8.64
CA PRO A 48 -0.86 2.04 -7.32
C PRO A 48 -1.60 2.77 -6.18
N PRO A 49 -1.72 2.19 -4.98
CA PRO A 49 -2.46 2.81 -3.88
C PRO A 49 -1.93 4.20 -3.51
N GLY A 50 -2.84 5.14 -3.21
CA GLY A 50 -2.47 6.53 -2.90
C GLY A 50 -1.59 6.65 -1.65
N SER A 51 -1.85 5.81 -0.64
CA SER A 51 -1.14 5.80 0.65
C SER A 51 0.35 5.43 0.55
N ILE A 52 0.79 4.81 -0.54
CA ILE A 52 2.20 4.41 -0.72
C ILE A 52 2.94 5.23 -1.79
N THR A 53 2.21 6.14 -2.45
CA THR A 53 2.75 7.04 -3.47
C THR A 53 2.77 8.46 -2.94
N GLY A 54 1.60 9.07 -2.80
CA GLY A 54 1.41 10.46 -2.42
C GLY A 54 0.42 11.18 -3.34
N ALA A 55 0.28 12.49 -3.14
CA ALA A 55 -0.63 13.33 -3.91
C ALA A 55 0.06 14.64 -4.34
N PRO A 56 -0.01 15.02 -5.63
CA PRO A 56 -0.60 14.30 -6.77
C PRO A 56 0.18 13.04 -7.17
N LYS A 57 -0.51 11.91 -7.39
CA LYS A 57 0.08 10.57 -7.54
C LYS A 57 1.25 10.49 -8.53
N HIS A 58 1.06 11.00 -9.75
CA HIS A 58 2.08 10.91 -10.80
C HIS A 58 3.34 11.73 -10.45
N GLN A 59 3.18 12.88 -9.82
CA GLN A 59 4.32 13.70 -9.40
C GLN A 59 5.05 13.06 -8.23
N ALA A 60 4.31 12.56 -7.24
CA ALA A 60 4.89 11.84 -6.10
C ALA A 60 5.71 10.62 -6.56
N MET A 61 5.19 9.85 -7.52
CA MET A 61 5.91 8.71 -8.11
C MET A 61 7.23 9.10 -8.81
N LYS A 62 7.28 10.27 -9.48
CA LYS A 62 8.52 10.76 -10.09
C LYS A 62 9.56 11.13 -9.04
N VAL A 63 9.14 11.80 -7.97
CA VAL A 63 10.01 12.15 -6.85
C VAL A 63 10.56 10.87 -6.19
N ILE A 64 9.69 9.91 -5.89
CA ILE A 64 10.09 8.59 -5.35
C ILE A 64 11.15 7.94 -6.27
N ALA A 65 10.89 7.88 -7.58
CA ALA A 65 11.81 7.25 -8.53
C ALA A 65 13.16 7.97 -8.66
N ALA A 66 13.24 9.25 -8.30
CA ALA A 66 14.49 10.01 -8.28
C ALA A 66 15.31 9.77 -7.00
N HIS A 67 14.68 9.30 -5.91
CA HIS A 67 15.32 9.13 -4.60
C HIS A 67 15.49 7.67 -4.17
N GLU A 68 14.75 6.73 -4.76
CA GLU A 68 14.74 5.34 -4.35
C GLU A 68 15.01 4.38 -5.52
N PRO A 69 15.67 3.23 -5.27
CA PRO A 69 15.76 2.17 -6.27
C PRO A 69 14.39 1.54 -6.55
N PRO A 70 14.23 0.76 -7.64
CA PRO A 70 12.99 0.04 -7.92
C PRO A 70 12.50 -0.78 -6.71
N ARG A 71 11.22 -0.60 -6.38
CA ARG A 71 10.57 -1.19 -5.20
C ARG A 71 10.24 -2.67 -5.35
N GLY A 72 10.22 -3.19 -6.59
CA GLY A 72 9.80 -4.56 -6.87
C GLY A 72 8.33 -4.77 -6.52
N ALA A 73 8.01 -5.86 -5.83
CA ALA A 73 6.63 -6.14 -5.39
C ALA A 73 6.14 -5.23 -4.25
N TRP A 74 7.05 -4.65 -3.46
CA TRP A 74 6.69 -3.76 -2.35
C TRP A 74 5.96 -2.51 -2.87
N CYS A 75 4.90 -2.10 -2.16
CA CYS A 75 3.94 -1.08 -2.60
C CYS A 75 3.14 -1.42 -3.88
N GLY A 76 3.29 -2.64 -4.41
CA GLY A 76 2.40 -3.22 -5.40
C GLY A 76 1.10 -3.73 -4.77
N ALA A 77 0.44 -4.67 -5.45
CA ALA A 77 -0.80 -5.27 -4.97
C ALA A 77 -0.79 -6.79 -5.17
N LEU A 78 -1.20 -7.52 -4.13
CA LEU A 78 -1.63 -8.91 -4.26
C LEU A 78 -3.15 -8.90 -4.44
N PHE A 79 -3.64 -9.57 -5.46
CA PHE A 79 -5.06 -9.59 -5.77
C PHE A 79 -5.56 -10.98 -6.10
N HIS A 80 -6.85 -11.19 -5.84
CA HIS A 80 -7.60 -12.38 -6.14
C HIS A 80 -8.88 -11.99 -6.87
N ILE A 81 -9.20 -12.71 -7.95
CA ILE A 81 -10.46 -12.61 -8.68
C ILE A 81 -11.14 -13.98 -8.56
N ASP A 82 -12.30 -14.02 -7.90
CA ASP A 82 -13.05 -15.27 -7.73
C ASP A 82 -13.88 -15.64 -8.97
N ASP A 83 -14.58 -16.77 -8.91
CA ASP A 83 -15.44 -17.28 -9.99
C ASP A 83 -16.60 -16.32 -10.33
N ASP A 84 -17.04 -15.52 -9.35
CA ASP A 84 -18.03 -14.44 -9.52
C ASP A 84 -17.41 -13.13 -10.06
N ARG A 85 -16.12 -13.17 -10.43
CA ARG A 85 -15.32 -12.04 -10.92
C ARG A 85 -15.16 -10.89 -9.92
N ARG A 86 -15.29 -11.16 -8.63
CA ARG A 86 -15.07 -10.17 -7.57
C ARG A 86 -13.58 -10.01 -7.33
N LEU A 87 -13.12 -8.77 -7.38
CA LEU A 87 -11.74 -8.41 -7.08
C LEU A 87 -11.59 -8.10 -5.59
N THR A 88 -10.70 -8.84 -4.93
CA THR A 88 -10.13 -8.47 -3.63
C THR A 88 -8.65 -8.18 -3.84
N ALA A 89 -8.18 -7.02 -3.40
CA ALA A 89 -6.78 -6.63 -3.52
C ALA A 89 -6.26 -6.04 -2.21
N SER A 90 -5.02 -6.36 -1.87
CA SER A 90 -4.29 -5.78 -0.73
C SER A 90 -3.00 -5.17 -1.22
N VAL A 91 -2.63 -4.02 -0.64
CA VAL A 91 -1.35 -3.39 -0.90
C VAL A 91 -0.24 -4.21 -0.23
N LEU A 92 0.85 -4.43 -0.95
CA LEU A 92 2.02 -5.17 -0.46
C LEU A 92 2.89 -4.27 0.42
N ILE A 93 2.39 -4.00 1.62
CA ILE A 93 3.14 -3.44 2.77
C ILE A 93 3.31 -4.53 3.82
N ARG A 94 4.25 -4.34 4.76
CA ARG A 94 4.57 -5.36 5.79
C ARG A 94 4.78 -6.76 5.15
N THR A 95 5.42 -6.79 3.98
CA THR A 95 5.64 -7.99 3.17
C THR A 95 7.14 -8.18 2.95
N ALA A 96 7.62 -9.42 3.00
CA ALA A 96 8.98 -9.79 2.62
C ALA A 96 8.97 -10.56 1.30
N SER A 97 9.82 -10.15 0.35
CA SER A 97 10.03 -10.88 -0.90
C SER A 97 11.22 -11.81 -0.75
N PHE A 98 11.08 -13.07 -1.17
CA PHE A 98 12.13 -14.08 -1.15
C PHE A 98 12.48 -14.52 -2.55
N TRP A 99 13.76 -14.76 -2.82
CA TRP A 99 14.22 -15.34 -4.08
C TRP A 99 15.49 -16.15 -3.86
N MET A 100 15.74 -17.11 -4.77
CA MET A 100 16.97 -17.89 -4.77
C MET A 100 18.05 -17.18 -5.59
N SER A 101 19.28 -17.12 -5.08
CA SER A 101 20.43 -16.59 -5.80
C SER A 101 21.69 -17.34 -5.35
N GLU A 102 22.42 -17.92 -6.30
CA GLU A 102 23.67 -18.68 -6.02
C GLU A 102 23.46 -19.83 -5.02
N GLY A 103 22.31 -20.50 -5.08
CA GLY A 103 21.96 -21.59 -4.17
C GLY A 103 21.56 -21.14 -2.75
N LEU A 104 21.47 -19.84 -2.50
CA LEU A 104 21.07 -19.27 -1.21
C LEU A 104 19.74 -18.50 -1.33
N TRP A 105 18.87 -18.68 -0.34
CA TRP A 105 17.69 -17.83 -0.18
C TRP A 105 18.12 -16.43 0.23
N ARG A 106 17.69 -15.44 -0.56
CA ARG A 106 17.78 -14.02 -0.24
C ARG A 106 16.39 -13.47 0.03
N PHE A 107 16.31 -12.43 0.85
CA PHE A 107 15.06 -11.75 1.13
C PHE A 107 15.23 -10.24 1.12
N ARG A 108 14.12 -9.53 0.91
CA ARG A 108 14.01 -8.07 0.99
C ARG A 108 12.71 -7.70 1.69
N ALA A 109 12.81 -6.89 2.73
CA ALA A 109 11.69 -6.25 3.41
C ALA A 109 11.92 -4.73 3.39
N LEU A 110 10.86 -3.97 3.14
CA LEU A 110 10.91 -2.51 3.04
C LEU A 110 9.77 -1.90 3.86
N ALA A 111 10.00 -0.69 4.36
CA ALA A 111 9.03 0.15 5.02
C ALA A 111 9.25 1.61 4.60
N GLY A 112 8.22 2.44 4.79
CA GLY A 112 8.25 3.85 4.45
C GLY A 112 7.21 4.64 5.26
N ALA A 113 7.33 5.96 5.19
CA ALA A 113 6.43 6.91 5.84
C ALA A 113 5.98 7.97 4.83
N GLY A 114 4.85 8.62 5.13
CA GLY A 114 4.25 9.61 4.25
C GLY A 114 4.74 11.00 4.62
N ILE A 115 5.53 11.63 3.75
CA ILE A 115 6.10 12.94 4.03
C ILE A 115 5.12 14.06 3.66
N THR A 116 4.93 14.99 4.59
CA THR A 116 4.14 16.23 4.44
C THR A 116 5.02 17.45 4.70
N ALA A 117 4.45 18.66 4.55
CA ALA A 117 5.20 19.90 4.81
C ALA A 117 5.62 20.06 6.28
N ASP A 118 4.83 19.50 7.20
CA ASP A 118 5.06 19.60 8.65
C ASP A 118 5.77 18.35 9.22
N SER A 119 6.24 17.44 8.35
CA SER A 119 6.93 16.23 8.76
C SER A 119 8.26 16.54 9.45
N ASP A 120 8.49 15.93 10.61
CA ASP A 120 9.78 15.95 11.31
C ASP A 120 10.63 14.74 10.86
N PRO A 121 11.83 14.94 10.29
CA PRO A 121 12.63 13.84 9.75
C PRO A 121 12.92 12.70 10.75
N GLU A 122 13.10 13.04 12.03
CA GLU A 122 13.39 12.05 13.05
C GLU A 122 12.14 11.24 13.43
N ALA A 123 10.99 11.90 13.57
CA ALA A 123 9.71 11.24 13.78
C ALA A 123 9.36 10.26 12.63
N GLU A 124 9.57 10.69 11.37
CA GLU A 124 9.31 9.83 10.20
C GLU A 124 10.24 8.61 10.18
N ARG A 125 11.51 8.78 10.57
CA ARG A 125 12.46 7.67 10.70
C ARG A 125 12.01 6.68 11.78
N LEU A 126 11.59 7.17 12.93
CA LEU A 126 11.06 6.33 14.02
C LEU A 126 9.80 5.56 13.59
N GLU A 127 8.92 6.17 12.79
CA GLU A 127 7.76 5.48 12.21
C GLU A 127 8.18 4.35 11.26
N VAL A 128 9.16 4.59 10.38
CA VAL A 128 9.70 3.54 9.48
C VAL A 128 10.29 2.38 10.28
N ASP A 129 11.08 2.68 11.32
CA ASP A 129 11.68 1.68 12.20
C ASP A 129 10.60 0.86 12.91
N ALA A 130 9.56 1.51 13.46
CA ALA A 130 8.42 0.83 14.08
C ALA A 130 7.65 -0.06 13.09
N LYS A 131 7.50 0.37 11.84
CA LYS A 131 6.81 -0.42 10.80
C LYS A 131 7.60 -1.66 10.37
N ILE A 132 8.93 -1.59 10.30
CA ILE A 132 9.73 -2.73 9.83
C ILE A 132 10.11 -3.69 10.96
N ARG A 133 10.07 -3.24 12.22
CA ARG A 133 10.48 -4.01 13.41
C ARG A 133 9.96 -5.45 13.43
N ALA A 134 8.66 -5.66 13.29
CA ALA A 134 8.08 -7.00 13.35
C ALA A 134 8.61 -7.94 12.24
N LEU A 135 8.87 -7.42 11.03
CA LEU A 135 9.50 -8.21 9.96
C LEU A 135 10.96 -8.49 10.26
N ARG A 136 11.69 -7.50 10.80
CA ARG A 136 13.10 -7.68 11.20
C ARG A 136 13.22 -8.80 12.24
N GLU A 137 12.42 -8.75 13.29
CA GLU A 137 12.37 -9.75 14.36
C GLU A 137 12.04 -11.14 13.77
N ALA A 138 11.02 -11.24 12.92
CA ALA A 138 10.62 -12.50 12.30
C ALA A 138 11.67 -13.09 11.33
N LEU A 139 12.41 -12.25 10.60
CA LEU A 139 13.35 -12.70 9.56
C LEU A 139 14.77 -12.94 10.09
N SER A 140 15.16 -12.24 11.16
CA SER A 140 16.53 -12.31 11.71
C SER A 140 16.61 -12.90 13.11
N GLY A 141 15.48 -13.11 13.80
CA GLY A 141 15.45 -13.61 15.17
C GLY A 141 15.93 -12.60 16.21
N ALA A 142 16.13 -11.34 15.82
CA ALA A 142 16.58 -10.22 16.66
C ALA A 142 15.69 -8.99 16.47
#